data_AF-A0A832CQU8-F1
#
_entry.id   AF-A0A832CQU8-F1
#
_cell.length_a   1.000
_cell.length_b   1.000
_cell.length_c   1.000
_cell.angle_alpha   90.00
_cell.angle_beta   90.00
_cell.angle_gamma   90.00
#
_symmetry.space_group_name_H-M   'P 1'
#
loop_
_entity.id
_entity.type
_entity.pdbx_description
1 polymer ?
#
loop_
_entity_poly.entity_id
_entity_poly.type
_entity_poly.pdbx_seq_one_letter_code
_entity_poly.pdbx_strand_id
1 'polypeptide(L)'
;MALNPSPICVIAEIIVPRIKMIKKIPNKYKTIAIISFILGLIIALKILAPANEPQIIKSDPANNQTGVSPFTKITLEFDQKISDKNFLISSYPTFKYKISAEGKRLEIEPQGRLMYLTKYDIKITIKEMKNLNFSLTFTTAPGELPPGFPTQSPETQALFYQKFEEDTYREMPLFDYVPFYSENFSLDYTDVLTLKVILKKDTQKNRQEVLDWISSKGVDPTTHKIIWKSQE
;
A
#
# COMPACT_ATOMS: atom_id res chain seq x y z
N MET A 1 45.59 13.72 112.64
CA MET A 1 47.00 14.19 112.60
C MET A 1 47.61 13.68 111.29
N ALA A 2 48.22 14.60 110.52
CA ALA A 2 49.07 14.41 109.32
C ALA A 2 48.46 13.94 107.98
N LEU A 3 49.01 14.52 106.89
CA LEU A 3 48.55 14.69 105.51
C LEU A 3 49.24 13.73 104.49
N ASN A 4 48.51 13.38 103.40
CA ASN A 4 48.85 13.22 101.94
C ASN A 4 50.12 12.43 101.48
N PRO A 5 50.32 12.02 100.18
CA PRO A 5 49.75 12.54 98.91
C PRO A 5 49.26 11.54 97.82
N SER A 6 48.73 12.14 96.73
CA SER A 6 48.04 11.68 95.49
C SER A 6 48.94 10.98 94.42
N PRO A 7 48.66 10.94 93.07
CA PRO A 7 47.44 11.03 92.20
C PRO A 7 47.37 10.05 90.96
N ILE A 8 46.20 9.98 90.28
CA ILE A 8 45.90 9.98 88.80
C ILE A 8 46.66 9.06 87.79
N CYS A 9 45.94 8.29 86.93
CA CYS A 9 46.11 8.23 85.43
C CYS A 9 45.12 7.23 84.74
N VAL A 10 44.14 7.71 83.96
CA VAL A 10 44.03 7.73 82.46
C VAL A 10 43.30 6.53 81.85
N ILE A 11 42.13 6.82 81.25
CA ILE A 11 41.22 5.92 80.53
C ILE A 11 41.46 6.03 79.02
N ALA A 12 41.27 4.90 78.36
CA ALA A 12 41.57 4.57 76.97
C ALA A 12 40.93 5.44 75.87
N GLU A 13 41.58 5.34 74.72
CA GLU A 13 41.34 5.98 73.44
C GLU A 13 40.46 5.11 72.50
N ILE A 14 39.71 5.79 71.61
CA ILE A 14 39.23 5.37 70.26
C ILE A 14 37.90 4.57 70.19
N ILE A 15 36.89 5.06 69.43
CA ILE A 15 36.41 4.66 68.06
C ILE A 15 35.15 5.52 67.69
N VAL A 16 35.00 5.83 66.38
CA VAL A 16 33.79 6.09 65.53
C VAL A 16 33.22 7.55 65.33
N PRO A 17 32.45 7.87 64.24
CA PRO A 17 32.95 8.43 62.98
C PRO A 17 32.35 9.81 62.57
N ARG A 18 33.00 10.46 61.58
CA ARG A 18 32.52 11.68 60.89
C ARG A 18 31.36 11.34 59.94
N ILE A 19 30.12 11.66 60.30
CA ILE A 19 28.98 11.73 59.36
C ILE A 19 28.75 13.19 58.99
N LYS A 20 29.00 13.53 57.71
CA LYS A 20 28.73 14.85 57.14
C LYS A 20 27.22 15.11 57.11
N MET A 21 26.81 16.24 57.68
CA MET A 21 25.45 16.79 57.62
C MET A 21 24.96 16.95 56.18
N ILE A 22 23.96 16.17 55.77
CA ILE A 22 23.10 16.50 54.63
C ILE A 22 22.07 17.50 55.14
N LYS A 23 22.20 18.78 54.75
CA LYS A 23 21.20 19.81 55.05
C LYS A 23 19.83 19.38 54.50
N LYS A 24 18.81 19.40 55.37
CA LYS A 24 17.41 19.11 55.03
C LYS A 24 16.94 20.04 53.90
N ILE A 25 16.77 19.49 52.71
CA ILE A 25 16.11 20.20 51.60
C ILE A 25 14.68 20.53 52.05
N PRO A 26 14.24 21.81 51.99
CA PRO A 26 12.91 22.20 52.41
C PRO A 26 11.84 21.48 51.59
N ASN A 27 10.76 21.05 52.25
CA ASN A 27 9.76 20.13 51.68
C ASN A 27 9.13 20.63 50.36
N LYS A 28 9.08 21.95 50.17
CA LYS A 28 8.55 22.64 48.98
C LYS A 28 9.39 22.42 47.72
N TYR A 29 10.71 22.34 47.85
CA TYR A 29 11.61 22.11 46.69
C TYR A 29 11.63 20.64 46.28
N LYS A 30 11.40 19.71 47.22
CA LYS A 30 11.22 18.29 46.91
C LYS A 30 9.93 18.05 46.11
N THR A 31 8.84 18.75 46.46
CA THR A 31 7.57 18.64 45.72
C THR A 31 7.68 19.18 44.30
N ILE A 32 8.32 20.34 44.10
CA ILE A 32 8.55 20.91 42.76
C ILE A 32 9.42 19.99 41.89
N ALA A 33 10.47 19.40 42.46
CA ALA A 33 11.34 18.46 41.74
C ALA A 33 10.58 17.18 41.32
N ILE A 34 9.73 16.64 42.20
CA ILE A 34 8.91 15.46 41.90
C ILE A 34 7.89 15.76 40.80
N ILE A 35 7.19 16.90 40.85
CA ILE A 35 6.23 17.30 39.82
C ILE A 35 6.92 17.49 38.46
N SER A 36 8.09 18.13 38.45
CA SER A 36 8.85 18.35 37.21
C SER A 36 9.36 17.03 36.62
N PHE A 37 9.80 16.10 37.46
CA PHE A 37 10.21 14.76 37.02
C PHE A 37 9.03 13.95 36.46
N ILE A 38 7.86 13.97 37.13
CA ILE A 38 6.65 13.31 36.64
C ILE A 38 6.21 13.92 35.31
N LEU A 39 6.23 15.24 35.18
CA LEU A 39 5.87 15.92 33.93
C LEU A 39 6.85 15.57 32.80
N GLY A 40 8.15 15.56 33.08
CA GLY A 40 9.18 15.10 32.14
C GLY A 40 9.02 13.63 31.74
N LEU A 41 8.66 12.77 32.69
CA LEU A 41 8.38 11.35 32.45
C LEU A 41 7.13 11.17 31.56
N ILE A 42 6.07 11.95 31.80
CA ILE A 42 4.85 11.93 30.97
C ILE A 42 5.15 12.39 29.54
N ILE A 43 5.97 13.44 29.38
CA ILE A 43 6.37 13.93 28.05
C ILE A 43 7.24 12.87 27.35
N ALA A 44 8.22 12.29 28.04
CA ALA A 44 9.07 11.22 27.50
C ALA A 44 8.24 9.99 27.11
N LEU A 45 7.29 9.55 27.94
CA LEU A 45 6.39 8.43 27.64
C LEU A 45 5.50 8.70 26.42
N LYS A 46 5.08 9.94 26.17
CA LYS A 46 4.36 10.30 24.94
C LYS A 46 5.24 10.27 23.69
N ILE A 47 6.53 10.60 23.83
CA ILE A 47 7.50 10.55 22.72
C ILE A 47 7.93 9.09 22.43
N LEU A 48 7.96 8.24 23.46
CA LEU A 48 8.29 6.82 23.37
C LEU A 48 7.07 5.91 23.12
N ALA A 49 5.85 6.45 23.07
CA ALA A 49 4.68 5.66 22.72
C ALA A 49 4.87 5.10 21.30
N PRO A 50 4.60 3.80 21.07
CA PRO A 50 4.69 3.24 19.73
C PRO A 50 3.79 4.06 18.81
N ALA A 51 4.32 4.43 17.63
CA ALA A 51 3.51 5.12 16.62
C ALA A 51 2.24 4.28 16.40
N ASN A 52 1.07 4.92 16.54
CA ASN A 52 -0.20 4.25 16.27
C ASN A 52 -0.15 3.62 14.88
N GLU A 53 -0.78 2.47 14.70
CA GLU A 53 -0.87 1.85 13.37
C GLU A 53 -1.64 2.78 12.42
N PRO A 54 -1.21 2.95 11.16
CA PRO A 54 -1.93 3.80 10.20
C PRO A 54 -3.38 3.35 10.07
N GLN A 55 -4.30 4.30 10.00
CA GLN A 55 -5.71 4.02 9.76
C GLN A 55 -6.17 4.69 8.46
N ILE A 56 -6.97 3.99 7.68
CA ILE A 56 -7.63 4.58 6.51
C ILE A 56 -8.77 5.46 7.02
N ILE A 57 -8.69 6.75 6.73
CA ILE A 57 -9.74 7.73 7.05
C ILE A 57 -10.69 7.97 5.89
N LYS A 58 -10.24 7.69 4.65
CA LYS A 58 -11.04 7.85 3.44
C LYS A 58 -10.56 6.91 2.34
N SER A 59 -11.48 6.41 1.54
CA SER A 59 -11.19 5.70 0.30
C SER A 59 -12.04 6.22 -0.84
N ASP A 60 -11.49 6.16 -2.05
CA ASP A 60 -12.22 6.32 -3.30
C ASP A 60 -11.75 5.23 -4.27
N PRO A 61 -12.60 4.26 -4.66
CA PRO A 61 -14.01 4.13 -4.27
C PRO A 61 -14.23 3.98 -2.76
N ALA A 62 -15.39 4.41 -2.28
CA ALA A 62 -15.83 4.15 -0.92
C ALA A 62 -16.10 2.65 -0.71
N ASN A 63 -15.97 2.19 0.53
CA ASN A 63 -16.22 0.77 0.83
C ASN A 63 -17.68 0.39 0.55
N ASN A 64 -17.86 -0.72 -0.16
CA ASN A 64 -19.10 -1.22 -0.74
C ASN A 64 -19.79 -0.30 -1.76
N GLN A 65 -19.09 0.68 -2.34
CA GLN A 65 -19.64 1.54 -3.38
C GLN A 65 -20.00 0.71 -4.62
N THR A 66 -21.15 0.99 -5.22
CA THR A 66 -21.61 0.40 -6.49
C THR A 66 -21.57 1.43 -7.61
N GLY A 67 -21.62 0.99 -8.86
CA GLY A 67 -21.59 1.89 -10.02
C GLY A 67 -20.25 2.60 -10.18
N VAL A 68 -19.17 2.00 -9.68
CA VAL A 68 -17.81 2.56 -9.79
C VAL A 68 -17.34 2.52 -11.24
N SER A 69 -16.71 3.59 -11.73
CA SER A 69 -16.14 3.58 -13.07
C SER A 69 -15.13 2.42 -13.23
N PRO A 70 -15.25 1.58 -14.27
CA PRO A 70 -14.27 0.54 -14.61
C PRO A 70 -12.85 1.06 -14.87
N PHE A 71 -12.70 2.37 -15.09
CA PHE A 71 -11.42 3.05 -15.30
C PHE A 71 -10.93 3.80 -14.04
N THR A 72 -11.58 3.57 -12.89
CA THR A 72 -11.23 4.28 -11.66
C THR A 72 -9.82 3.93 -11.20
N LYS A 73 -9.15 4.94 -10.63
CA LYS A 73 -8.03 4.69 -9.71
C LYS A 73 -8.60 4.42 -8.32
N ILE A 74 -7.88 3.63 -7.54
CA ILE A 74 -8.22 3.39 -6.13
C ILE A 74 -7.28 4.23 -5.29
N THR A 75 -7.83 5.05 -4.40
CA THR A 75 -7.07 5.97 -3.56
C THR A 75 -7.47 5.79 -2.11
N LEU A 76 -6.48 5.71 -1.22
CA LEU A 76 -6.67 5.57 0.22
C LEU A 76 -5.95 6.71 0.92
N GLU A 77 -6.66 7.41 1.79
CA GLU A 77 -6.11 8.45 2.65
C GLU A 77 -5.95 7.91 4.07
N PHE A 78 -4.76 8.09 4.63
CA PHE A 78 -4.41 7.64 5.97
C PHE A 78 -4.40 8.81 6.96
N ASP A 79 -4.61 8.52 8.24
CA ASP A 79 -4.49 9.49 9.33
C ASP A 79 -3.05 10.03 9.50
N GLN A 80 -2.06 9.26 9.07
CA GLN A 80 -0.64 9.58 9.17
C GLN A 80 0.16 9.31 7.89
N LYS A 81 1.43 9.71 7.91
CA LYS A 81 2.35 9.53 6.78
C LYS A 81 2.64 8.04 6.55
N ILE A 82 2.60 7.62 5.29
CA ILE A 82 2.81 6.23 4.84
C ILE A 82 3.83 6.08 3.69
N SER A 83 4.43 7.18 3.23
CA SER A 83 5.32 7.16 2.06
C SER A 83 6.58 6.29 2.20
N ASP A 84 6.93 5.89 3.43
CA ASP A 84 8.07 5.01 3.76
C ASP A 84 7.67 3.54 3.90
N LYS A 85 6.41 3.16 3.60
CA LYS A 85 5.86 1.82 3.83
C LYS A 85 5.84 0.97 2.58
N ASN A 86 6.05 -0.34 2.75
CA ASN A 86 5.94 -1.31 1.66
C ASN A 86 4.58 -1.99 1.68
N PHE A 87 3.73 -1.62 0.72
CA PHE A 87 2.40 -2.19 0.58
C PHE A 87 2.40 -3.45 -0.28
N LEU A 88 1.52 -4.38 0.08
CA LEU A 88 1.16 -5.54 -0.72
C LEU A 88 -0.34 -5.49 -1.00
N ILE A 89 -0.71 -5.57 -2.27
CA ILE A 89 -2.11 -5.57 -2.70
C ILE A 89 -2.44 -6.94 -3.28
N SER A 90 -3.51 -7.52 -2.79
CA SER A 90 -4.16 -8.69 -3.40
C SER A 90 -5.61 -8.32 -3.69
N SER A 91 -6.12 -8.76 -4.84
CA SER A 91 -7.48 -8.50 -5.25
C SER A 91 -8.15 -9.77 -5.77
N TYR A 92 -9.47 -9.84 -5.60
CA TYR A 92 -10.33 -10.80 -6.27
C TYR A 92 -11.52 -10.08 -6.91
N PRO A 93 -11.76 -10.21 -8.22
CA PRO A 93 -10.85 -10.82 -9.21
C PRO A 93 -9.48 -10.14 -9.28
N THR A 94 -8.47 -10.89 -9.69
CA THR A 94 -7.12 -10.37 -9.84
C THR A 94 -7.05 -9.36 -10.98
N PHE A 95 -6.30 -8.27 -10.80
CA PHE A 95 -5.97 -7.32 -11.87
C PHE A 95 -4.53 -6.85 -11.71
N LYS A 96 -3.93 -6.38 -12.81
CA LYS A 96 -2.59 -5.78 -12.78
C LYS A 96 -2.67 -4.32 -12.36
N TYR A 97 -1.71 -3.85 -11.57
CA TYR A 97 -1.72 -2.50 -11.03
C TYR A 97 -0.31 -1.92 -10.85
N LYS A 98 -0.25 -0.59 -10.80
CA LYS A 98 0.87 0.17 -10.25
C LYS A 98 0.46 0.76 -8.91
N ILE A 99 1.44 0.99 -8.04
CA ILE A 99 1.21 1.55 -6.72
C ILE A 99 2.16 2.72 -6.47
N SER A 100 1.64 3.79 -5.86
CA SER A 100 2.42 4.94 -5.41
C SER A 100 1.95 5.35 -4.02
N ALA A 101 2.90 5.69 -3.14
CA ALA A 101 2.62 6.15 -1.79
C ALA A 101 3.30 7.50 -1.56
N GLU A 102 2.53 8.55 -1.33
CA GLU A 102 3.04 9.90 -1.11
C GLU A 102 2.34 10.55 0.09
N GLY A 103 3.13 11.08 1.03
CA GLY A 103 2.59 11.68 2.24
C GLY A 103 1.68 10.69 2.97
N LYS A 104 0.38 10.98 3.01
CA LYS A 104 -0.66 10.15 3.64
C LYS A 104 -1.54 9.38 2.64
N ARG A 105 -1.18 9.37 1.36
CA ARG A 105 -2.03 8.89 0.27
C ARG A 105 -1.39 7.70 -0.41
N LEU A 106 -2.16 6.62 -0.54
CA LEU A 106 -1.82 5.46 -1.37
C LEU A 106 -2.70 5.50 -2.62
N GLU A 107 -2.08 5.39 -3.79
CA GLU A 107 -2.79 5.21 -5.05
C GLU A 107 -2.47 3.84 -5.63
N ILE A 108 -3.52 3.14 -6.07
CA ILE A 108 -3.45 1.88 -6.78
C ILE A 108 -4.09 2.14 -8.14
N GLU A 109 -3.29 2.11 -9.18
CA GLU A 109 -3.68 2.40 -10.56
C GLU A 109 -3.78 1.09 -11.34
N PRO A 110 -4.99 0.63 -11.71
CA PRO A 110 -5.15 -0.51 -12.60
C PRO A 110 -4.41 -0.29 -13.94
N GLN A 111 -3.71 -1.32 -14.43
CA GLN A 111 -3.03 -1.32 -15.73
C GLN A 111 -3.95 -1.83 -16.83
N GLY A 112 -5.15 -1.28 -16.90
CA GLY A 112 -6.24 -1.75 -17.75
C GLY A 112 -7.58 -1.40 -17.15
N ARG A 113 -8.65 -1.74 -17.85
CA ARG A 113 -10.01 -1.56 -17.34
C ARG A 113 -10.32 -2.69 -16.34
N LEU A 114 -11.00 -2.37 -15.25
CA LEU A 114 -11.63 -3.37 -14.38
C LEU A 114 -12.86 -3.97 -15.07
N MET A 115 -13.20 -5.23 -14.83
CA MET A 115 -14.37 -5.89 -15.44
C MET A 115 -15.67 -5.15 -15.10
N TYR A 116 -16.65 -5.15 -16.02
CA TYR A 116 -17.95 -4.50 -15.82
C TYR A 116 -18.81 -5.29 -14.83
N LEU A 117 -19.70 -4.62 -14.11
CA LEU A 117 -20.64 -5.24 -13.15
C LEU A 117 -19.97 -6.23 -12.19
N THR A 118 -18.71 -5.99 -11.85
CA THR A 118 -17.88 -6.94 -11.11
C THR A 118 -17.59 -6.40 -9.73
N LYS A 119 -17.82 -7.25 -8.74
CA LYS A 119 -17.44 -6.99 -7.35
C LYS A 119 -15.95 -7.28 -7.17
N TYR A 120 -15.20 -6.28 -6.75
CA TYR A 120 -13.80 -6.41 -6.37
C TYR A 120 -13.68 -6.40 -4.85
N ASP A 121 -12.96 -7.38 -4.32
CA ASP A 121 -12.52 -7.45 -2.93
C ASP A 121 -10.99 -7.26 -2.90
N ILE A 122 -10.55 -6.12 -2.39
CA ILE A 122 -9.13 -5.73 -2.34
C ILE A 122 -8.64 -5.81 -0.90
N LYS A 123 -7.56 -6.54 -0.69
CA LYS A 123 -6.84 -6.60 0.58
C LYS A 123 -5.49 -5.90 0.44
N ILE A 124 -5.26 -4.94 1.33
CA ILE A 124 -4.04 -4.15 1.44
C ILE A 124 -3.35 -4.52 2.74
N THR A 125 -2.07 -4.89 2.67
CA THR A 125 -1.24 -5.13 3.86
C THR A 125 0.04 -4.31 3.79
N ILE A 126 0.62 -4.03 4.96
CA ILE A 126 1.93 -3.37 5.08
C ILE A 126 2.94 -4.43 5.54
N LYS A 127 4.01 -4.65 4.77
CA LYS A 127 4.97 -5.76 5.04
C LYS A 127 5.56 -5.70 6.45
N GLU A 128 5.83 -4.50 6.94
CA GLU A 128 6.42 -4.25 8.25
C GLU A 128 5.41 -4.48 9.40
N MET A 129 4.11 -4.51 9.10
CA MET A 129 3.02 -4.55 10.07
C MET A 129 2.11 -5.76 9.79
N LYS A 130 2.57 -6.95 10.21
CA LYS A 130 1.93 -8.24 9.87
C LYS A 130 0.44 -8.35 10.27
N ASN A 131 0.01 -7.60 11.28
CA ASN A 131 -1.36 -7.67 11.78
C ASN A 131 -2.28 -6.62 11.14
N LEU A 132 -1.72 -5.59 10.50
CA LEU A 132 -2.49 -4.52 9.89
C LEU A 132 -2.90 -4.91 8.47
N ASN A 133 -4.19 -5.10 8.30
CA ASN A 133 -4.80 -5.41 7.02
C ASN A 133 -6.01 -4.49 6.82
N PHE A 134 -6.14 -4.00 5.60
CA PHE A 134 -7.29 -3.24 5.17
C PHE A 134 -8.00 -3.99 4.06
N SER A 135 -9.33 -3.94 4.09
CA SER A 135 -10.17 -4.49 3.05
C SER A 135 -11.00 -3.36 2.45
N LEU A 136 -11.01 -3.29 1.13
CA LEU A 136 -11.87 -2.41 0.36
C LEU A 136 -12.66 -3.26 -0.63
N THR A 137 -13.98 -3.15 -0.58
CA THR A 137 -14.87 -3.79 -1.53
C THR A 137 -15.58 -2.73 -2.36
N PHE A 138 -15.76 -2.96 -3.66
CA PHE A 138 -16.63 -2.12 -4.50
C PHE A 138 -17.13 -2.90 -5.72
N THR A 139 -18.16 -2.38 -6.38
CA THR A 139 -18.74 -2.96 -7.60
C THR A 139 -18.69 -1.96 -8.73
N THR A 140 -18.12 -2.38 -9.86
CA THR A 140 -18.03 -1.54 -11.06
C THR A 140 -19.38 -1.35 -11.75
N ALA A 141 -19.52 -0.24 -12.48
CA ALA A 141 -20.65 0.07 -13.33
C ALA A 141 -20.70 -0.85 -14.56
N PRO A 142 -21.86 -0.96 -15.23
CA PRO A 142 -21.91 -1.48 -16.59
C PRO A 142 -21.22 -0.51 -17.57
N GLY A 143 -20.80 -1.03 -18.72
CA GLY A 143 -20.36 -0.23 -19.85
C GLY A 143 -21.54 0.36 -20.65
N GLU A 144 -21.22 1.03 -21.74
CA GLU A 144 -22.20 1.35 -22.77
C GLU A 144 -22.54 0.10 -23.59
N LEU A 145 -23.83 -0.16 -23.75
CA LEU A 145 -24.29 -1.25 -24.61
C LEU A 145 -24.18 -0.85 -26.09
N PRO A 146 -23.91 -1.79 -27.00
CA PRO A 146 -23.95 -1.53 -28.43
C PRO A 146 -25.33 -0.99 -28.88
N PRO A 147 -25.38 -0.09 -29.88
CA PRO A 147 -26.64 0.33 -30.47
C PRO A 147 -27.47 -0.88 -30.94
N GLY A 148 -28.76 -0.90 -30.56
CA GLY A 148 -29.68 -1.98 -30.91
C GLY A 148 -29.72 -3.15 -29.93
N PHE A 149 -28.93 -3.15 -28.86
CA PHE A 149 -29.07 -4.12 -27.77
C PHE A 149 -30.28 -3.75 -26.89
N PRO A 150 -31.35 -4.57 -26.86
CA PRO A 150 -32.53 -4.22 -26.08
C PRO A 150 -32.20 -4.38 -24.59
N THR A 151 -32.24 -3.28 -23.84
CA THR A 151 -31.98 -3.26 -22.39
C THR A 151 -33.22 -3.81 -21.66
N GLN A 152 -33.42 -5.13 -21.71
CA GLN A 152 -34.68 -5.73 -21.24
C GLN A 152 -34.71 -5.96 -19.72
N SER A 153 -33.57 -6.13 -19.04
CA SER A 153 -33.48 -6.21 -17.58
C SER A 153 -32.04 -6.13 -17.05
N PRO A 154 -31.82 -5.81 -15.75
CA PRO A 154 -30.50 -5.88 -15.11
C PRO A 154 -29.82 -7.26 -15.24
N GLU A 155 -30.59 -8.35 -15.17
CA GLU A 155 -30.08 -9.72 -15.30
C GLU A 155 -29.56 -9.97 -16.72
N THR A 156 -30.30 -9.51 -17.75
CA THR A 156 -29.89 -9.62 -19.14
C THR A 156 -28.60 -8.84 -19.40
N GLN A 157 -28.47 -7.66 -18.81
CA GLN A 157 -27.26 -6.85 -18.90
C GLN A 157 -26.07 -7.50 -18.19
N ALA A 158 -26.29 -8.10 -17.01
CA ALA A 158 -25.26 -8.85 -16.28
C ALA A 158 -24.77 -10.06 -17.09
N LEU A 159 -25.68 -10.84 -17.68
CA LEU A 159 -25.36 -11.95 -18.56
C LEU A 159 -24.57 -11.52 -19.80
N PHE A 160 -24.93 -10.38 -20.39
CA PHE A 160 -24.18 -9.79 -21.50
C PHE A 160 -22.74 -9.48 -21.09
N TYR A 161 -22.54 -8.75 -19.99
CA TYR A 161 -21.19 -8.38 -19.57
C TYR A 161 -20.38 -9.58 -19.12
N GLN A 162 -20.98 -10.55 -18.42
CA GLN A 162 -20.29 -11.79 -18.09
C GLN A 162 -19.74 -12.48 -19.34
N LYS A 163 -20.59 -12.69 -20.36
CA LYS A 163 -20.15 -13.29 -21.62
C LYS A 163 -19.15 -12.42 -22.35
N PHE A 164 -19.36 -11.11 -22.36
CA PHE A 164 -18.44 -10.17 -22.98
C PHE A 164 -17.03 -10.26 -22.38
N GLU A 165 -16.89 -10.30 -21.04
CA GLU A 165 -15.58 -10.46 -20.40
C GLU A 165 -14.98 -11.84 -20.75
N GLU A 166 -15.76 -12.91 -20.62
CA GLU A 166 -15.31 -14.28 -20.91
C GLU A 166 -14.84 -14.44 -22.37
N ASP A 167 -15.60 -13.90 -23.32
CA ASP A 167 -15.31 -13.94 -24.75
C ASP A 167 -14.11 -13.04 -25.07
N THR A 168 -14.07 -11.81 -24.53
CA THR A 168 -12.96 -10.86 -24.75
C THR A 168 -11.63 -11.45 -24.32
N TYR A 169 -11.51 -11.98 -23.11
CA TYR A 169 -10.22 -12.50 -22.64
C TYR A 169 -9.84 -13.84 -23.27
N ARG A 170 -10.81 -14.61 -23.78
CA ARG A 170 -10.55 -15.83 -24.57
C ARG A 170 -10.08 -15.52 -25.99
N GLU A 171 -10.71 -14.55 -26.65
CA GLU A 171 -10.53 -14.26 -28.08
C GLU A 171 -9.49 -13.15 -28.34
N MET A 172 -9.26 -12.31 -27.34
CA MET A 172 -8.34 -11.17 -27.37
C MET A 172 -7.51 -11.15 -26.07
N PRO A 173 -6.67 -12.16 -25.81
CA PRO A 173 -5.95 -12.29 -24.54
C PRO A 173 -4.98 -11.13 -24.24
N LEU A 174 -4.68 -10.28 -25.22
CA LEU A 174 -3.88 -9.06 -25.05
C LEU A 174 -4.71 -7.78 -24.85
N PHE A 175 -6.03 -7.87 -24.72
CA PHE A 175 -6.97 -6.72 -24.70
C PHE A 175 -6.54 -5.61 -23.74
N ASP A 176 -6.11 -5.95 -22.52
CA ASP A 176 -5.69 -4.97 -21.51
C ASP A 176 -4.34 -4.28 -21.81
N TYR A 177 -3.57 -4.78 -22.78
CA TYR A 177 -2.24 -4.26 -23.11
C TYR A 177 -2.20 -3.48 -24.42
N VAL A 178 -3.31 -3.39 -25.15
CA VAL A 178 -3.38 -2.76 -26.47
C VAL A 178 -4.33 -1.56 -26.50
N PRO A 179 -4.10 -0.55 -27.36
CA PRO A 179 -2.98 -0.44 -28.28
C PRO A 179 -1.65 -0.20 -27.54
N PHE A 180 -0.61 -0.90 -27.97
CA PHE A 180 0.73 -0.78 -27.42
C PHE A 180 1.63 0.04 -28.35
N TYR A 181 2.50 0.87 -27.76
CA TYR A 181 3.46 1.68 -28.49
C TYR A 181 4.83 1.58 -27.79
N SER A 182 5.85 1.26 -28.57
CA SER A 182 7.26 1.30 -28.17
C SER A 182 8.08 2.16 -29.12
N GLU A 183 9.39 2.21 -28.89
CA GLU A 183 10.33 2.87 -29.81
C GLU A 183 10.36 2.22 -31.20
N ASN A 184 10.19 0.88 -31.26
CA ASN A 184 10.42 0.08 -32.47
C ASN A 184 9.13 -0.37 -33.15
N PHE A 185 8.01 -0.44 -32.43
CA PHE A 185 6.75 -0.93 -33.00
C PHE A 185 5.51 -0.40 -32.27
N SER A 186 4.37 -0.47 -32.95
CA SER A 186 3.05 -0.41 -32.32
C SER A 186 2.25 -1.66 -32.65
N LEU A 187 1.33 -2.02 -31.77
CA LEU A 187 0.55 -3.26 -31.88
C LEU A 187 -0.87 -3.04 -31.37
N ASP A 188 -1.84 -3.51 -32.15
CA ASP A 188 -3.25 -3.52 -31.76
C ASP A 188 -3.99 -4.70 -32.40
N TYR A 189 -5.16 -5.06 -31.88
CA TYR A 189 -6.05 -6.01 -32.54
C TYR A 189 -6.76 -5.38 -33.73
N THR A 190 -6.87 -6.15 -34.80
CA THR A 190 -7.78 -5.82 -35.92
C THR A 190 -8.94 -6.80 -36.04
N ASP A 191 -8.81 -7.99 -35.44
CA ASP A 191 -9.83 -9.03 -35.39
C ASP A 191 -9.49 -10.00 -34.25
N VAL A 192 -10.39 -10.94 -33.94
CA VAL A 192 -10.16 -12.04 -33.00
C VAL A 192 -8.85 -12.76 -33.34
N LEU A 193 -7.98 -12.88 -32.33
CA LEU A 193 -6.64 -13.45 -32.44
C LEU A 193 -5.80 -12.90 -33.62
N THR A 194 -6.10 -11.70 -34.12
CA THR A 194 -5.39 -11.09 -35.25
C THR A 194 -4.81 -9.74 -34.86
N LEU A 195 -3.48 -9.67 -34.84
CA LEU A 195 -2.73 -8.49 -34.46
C LEU A 195 -2.21 -7.76 -35.70
N LYS A 196 -2.40 -6.45 -35.74
CA LYS A 196 -1.68 -5.58 -36.66
C LYS A 196 -0.48 -4.99 -35.94
N VAL A 197 0.70 -5.26 -36.50
CA VAL A 197 1.97 -4.76 -35.98
C VAL A 197 2.55 -3.79 -37.00
N ILE A 198 2.77 -2.56 -36.56
CA ILE A 198 3.42 -1.53 -37.35
C ILE A 198 4.84 -1.37 -36.82
N LEU A 199 5.81 -1.88 -37.57
CA LEU A 199 7.22 -1.76 -37.27
C LEU A 199 7.75 -0.42 -37.82
N LYS A 200 8.61 0.25 -37.05
CA LYS A 200 9.36 1.41 -37.53
C LYS A 200 10.36 0.99 -38.63
N LYS A 201 10.94 -0.21 -38.49
CA LYS A 201 11.78 -0.87 -39.49
C LYS A 201 11.57 -2.38 -39.45
N ASP A 202 11.36 -3.00 -40.60
CA ASP A 202 11.14 -4.44 -40.67
C ASP A 202 12.47 -5.21 -40.60
N THR A 203 12.82 -5.68 -39.40
CA THR A 203 14.00 -6.52 -39.16
C THR A 203 13.63 -7.75 -38.35
N GLN A 204 14.41 -8.83 -38.47
CA GLN A 204 14.22 -10.03 -37.64
C GLN A 204 14.26 -9.71 -36.14
N LYS A 205 15.17 -8.80 -35.73
CA LYS A 205 15.27 -8.34 -34.34
C LYS A 205 13.97 -7.69 -33.85
N ASN A 206 13.41 -6.75 -34.64
CA ASN A 206 12.17 -6.06 -34.25
C ASN A 206 10.96 -6.99 -34.27
N ARG A 207 10.90 -7.95 -35.22
CA ARG A 207 9.87 -8.99 -35.20
C ARG A 207 9.98 -9.87 -33.96
N GLN A 208 11.19 -10.26 -33.56
CA GLN A 208 11.40 -11.04 -32.35
C GLN A 208 11.01 -10.26 -31.09
N GLU A 209 11.33 -8.96 -31.01
CA GLU A 209 10.93 -8.10 -29.90
C GLU A 209 9.40 -8.09 -29.69
N VAL A 210 8.63 -8.13 -30.78
CA VAL A 210 7.16 -8.23 -30.72
C VAL A 210 6.71 -9.58 -30.15
N LEU A 211 7.30 -10.69 -30.61
CA LEU A 211 6.97 -12.02 -30.11
C LEU A 211 7.35 -12.18 -28.62
N ASP A 212 8.50 -11.63 -28.22
CA ASP A 212 8.96 -11.61 -26.84
C ASP A 212 8.02 -10.76 -25.97
N TRP A 213 7.53 -9.63 -26.50
CA TRP A 213 6.55 -8.80 -25.80
C TRP A 213 5.23 -9.55 -25.58
N ILE A 214 4.70 -10.23 -26.60
CA ILE A 214 3.48 -11.06 -26.48
C ILE A 214 3.69 -12.15 -25.42
N SER A 215 4.81 -12.87 -25.50
CA SER A 215 5.20 -13.91 -24.54
C SER A 215 5.32 -13.36 -23.11
N SER A 216 5.85 -12.14 -22.95
CA SER A 216 5.97 -11.46 -21.64
C SER A 216 4.63 -11.20 -20.96
N LYS A 217 3.51 -11.23 -21.71
CA LYS A 217 2.15 -11.10 -21.15
C LYS A 217 1.53 -12.43 -20.76
N GLY A 218 2.25 -13.54 -20.94
CA GLY A 218 1.75 -14.89 -20.68
C GLY A 218 0.91 -15.46 -21.84
N VAL A 219 1.05 -14.89 -23.03
CA VAL A 219 0.32 -15.29 -24.24
C VAL A 219 1.29 -15.95 -25.21
N ASP A 220 0.93 -17.11 -25.76
CA ASP A 220 1.73 -17.76 -26.80
C ASP A 220 1.55 -17.01 -28.14
N PRO A 221 2.61 -16.43 -28.73
CA PRO A 221 2.52 -15.66 -29.96
C PRO A 221 2.02 -16.48 -31.16
N THR A 222 2.14 -17.81 -31.13
CA THR A 222 1.68 -18.69 -32.20
C THR A 222 0.16 -18.84 -32.26
N THR A 223 -0.54 -18.43 -31.20
CA THR A 223 -2.01 -18.39 -31.17
C THR A 223 -2.59 -17.23 -31.99
N HIS A 224 -1.74 -16.30 -32.45
CA HIS A 224 -2.16 -15.12 -33.18
C HIS A 224 -1.77 -15.16 -34.64
N LYS A 225 -2.66 -14.68 -35.51
CA LYS A 225 -2.30 -14.23 -36.85
C LYS A 225 -1.69 -12.84 -36.75
N ILE A 226 -0.43 -12.68 -37.15
CA ILE A 226 0.27 -11.38 -37.10
C ILE A 226 0.38 -10.78 -38.50
N ILE A 227 -0.24 -9.61 -38.68
CA ILE A 227 -0.13 -8.79 -39.89
C ILE A 227 0.99 -7.78 -39.70
N TRP A 228 2.14 -8.05 -40.33
CA TRP A 228 3.31 -7.17 -40.30
C TRP A 228 3.15 -6.01 -41.31
N LYS A 229 3.37 -4.78 -40.84
CA LYS A 229 3.45 -3.57 -41.65
C LYS A 229 4.72 -2.80 -41.28
N SER A 230 5.29 -2.07 -42.23
CA SER A 230 6.41 -1.16 -42.02
C SER A 230 5.96 0.29 -42.26
N GLN A 231 6.61 1.24 -41.60
CA GLN A 231 6.46 2.68 -41.89
C GLN A 231 7.35 3.16 -43.05
N GLU A 232 8.29 2.32 -43.52
CA GLU A 232 9.18 2.59 -44.66
C GLU A 232 8.46 2.65 -46.01
#